data_AF-A0A923LZI6-F1
#
_entry.id   AF-A0A923LZI6-F1
#
_cell.length_a   1.000
_cell.length_b   1.000
_cell.length_c   1.000
_cell.angle_alpha   90.00
_cell.angle_beta   90.00
_cell.angle_gamma   90.00
#
_symmetry.space_group_name_H-M   'P 1'
#
loop_
_entity.id
_entity.type
_entity.pdbx_description
1 polymer ?
#
loop_
_entity_poly.entity_id
_entity_poly.type
_entity_poly.pdbx_seq_one_letter_code
_entity_poly.pdbx_strand_id
1 'polypeptide(L)'
;FDADSGITDIWTVNPFLNLIAPFTPTGIFVTASLVTMACLLTRKGYNWISGYHPVKDRRGFDILPDGTHGSSRFMMREEMERVLDVGRLDSLSGTVYGKHKDDPLDSDAYADYVASSKKAGLAGSLLVVGAPGTGKSWGFVRPFVFQCVKRRESIVLTDPKNELYESMAGYLTDQGYEVRVFNLLDMEHSDRWDPIGEADHDPRLIPVIASTIIA
;
A
#
# COMPACT_ATOMS: atom_id res chain seq x y z
N PHE A 1 -15.64 60.94 3.20
CA PHE A 1 -16.87 61.49 2.61
C PHE A 1 -17.03 62.88 3.16
N ASP A 2 -16.56 63.86 2.39
CA ASP A 2 -16.84 65.28 2.57
C ASP A 2 -17.55 65.74 1.29
N ALA A 3 -18.63 66.49 1.45
CA ALA A 3 -19.66 66.70 0.44
C ALA A 3 -19.40 67.89 -0.50
N ASP A 4 -18.13 68.22 -0.80
CA ASP A 4 -17.78 69.40 -1.62
C ASP A 4 -16.63 69.19 -2.63
N SER A 5 -16.24 67.95 -2.91
CA SER A 5 -15.32 67.67 -4.04
C SER A 5 -16.12 67.22 -5.26
N GLY A 6 -16.35 68.14 -6.20
CA GLY A 6 -17.03 67.91 -7.48
C GLY A 6 -16.36 66.87 -8.37
N ILE A 7 -16.64 65.59 -8.11
CA ILE A 7 -16.43 64.49 -9.04
C ILE A 7 -17.81 64.04 -9.48
N THR A 8 -18.38 64.78 -10.42
CA THR A 8 -19.73 64.56 -10.97
C THR A 8 -19.75 63.48 -12.04
N ASP A 9 -18.62 62.90 -12.45
CA ASP A 9 -18.59 61.85 -13.46
C ASP A 9 -17.57 60.76 -13.14
N ILE A 10 -18.01 59.51 -13.32
CA ILE A 10 -17.21 58.28 -13.15
C ILE A 10 -16.05 58.24 -14.16
N TRP A 11 -16.09 59.06 -15.21
CA TRP A 11 -15.11 59.13 -16.30
C TRP A 11 -14.40 60.49 -16.32
N THR A 12 -13.38 60.65 -15.47
CA THR A 12 -12.50 61.83 -15.50
C THR A 12 -11.32 61.61 -16.46
N VAL A 13 -11.16 62.47 -17.47
CA VAL A 13 -10.02 62.46 -18.42
C VAL A 13 -8.73 63.05 -17.79
N ASN A 14 -8.74 63.32 -16.48
CA ASN A 14 -7.63 63.95 -15.78
C ASN A 14 -6.57 62.89 -15.39
N PRO A 15 -5.33 62.98 -15.92
CA PRO A 15 -4.31 61.95 -15.72
C PRO A 15 -3.86 61.78 -14.26
N PHE A 16 -3.97 62.82 -13.43
CA PHE A 16 -3.55 62.75 -12.02
C PHE A 16 -4.60 62.08 -11.12
N LEU A 17 -5.89 62.31 -11.38
CA LEU A 17 -6.97 61.65 -10.65
C LEU A 17 -7.08 60.16 -11.02
N ASN A 18 -6.78 59.82 -12.28
CA ASN A 18 -6.73 58.42 -12.74
C ASN A 18 -5.55 57.64 -12.13
N LEU A 19 -4.46 58.31 -11.78
CA LEU A 19 -3.30 57.70 -11.11
C LEU A 19 -3.59 57.34 -9.64
N ILE A 20 -4.46 58.11 -8.97
CA ILE A 20 -4.85 57.91 -7.57
C ILE A 20 -6.09 57.01 -7.46
N ALA A 21 -6.87 56.87 -8.53
CA ALA A 21 -8.06 56.03 -8.60
C ALA A 21 -7.88 54.59 -8.05
N PRO A 22 -6.75 53.87 -8.29
CA PRO A 22 -6.51 52.54 -7.71
C PRO A 22 -6.43 52.50 -6.18
N PHE A 23 -6.14 53.63 -5.52
CA PHE A 23 -6.00 53.73 -4.06
C PHE A 23 -7.29 54.19 -3.36
N THR A 24 -8.38 54.39 -4.10
CA THR A 24 -9.71 54.64 -3.53
C THR A 24 -10.35 53.32 -3.08
N PRO A 25 -11.24 53.30 -2.06
CA PRO A 25 -11.87 52.05 -1.59
C PRO A 25 -12.59 51.27 -2.70
N THR A 26 -13.24 51.97 -3.64
CA THR A 26 -13.89 51.39 -4.82
C THR A 26 -12.88 50.94 -5.87
N GLY A 27 -11.80 51.71 -6.09
CA GLY A 27 -10.72 51.36 -7.01
C GLY A 27 -9.92 50.14 -6.57
N ILE A 28 -9.65 49.97 -5.26
CA ILE A 28 -9.01 48.78 -4.70
C ILE A 28 -9.90 47.56 -4.96
N PHE A 29 -11.22 47.67 -4.78
CA PHE A 29 -12.14 46.55 -5.02
C PHE A 29 -12.17 46.15 -6.51
N VAL A 30 -12.25 47.13 -7.42
CA VAL A 30 -12.28 46.87 -8.87
C VAL A 30 -10.95 46.33 -9.36
N THR A 31 -9.83 46.89 -8.91
CA THR A 31 -8.49 46.40 -9.27
C THR A 31 -8.23 45.01 -8.71
N ALA A 32 -8.59 44.73 -7.46
CA ALA A 32 -8.48 43.38 -6.88
C ALA A 32 -9.37 42.36 -7.62
N SER A 33 -10.57 42.76 -8.03
CA SER A 33 -11.47 41.90 -8.83
C SER A 33 -10.90 41.61 -10.22
N LEU A 34 -10.35 42.61 -10.90
CA LEU A 34 -9.70 42.44 -12.21
C LEU A 34 -8.43 41.61 -12.11
N VAL A 35 -7.62 41.81 -11.06
CA VAL A 35 -6.41 41.00 -10.80
C VAL A 35 -6.79 39.56 -10.50
N THR A 36 -7.82 39.32 -9.68
CA THR A 36 -8.31 37.96 -9.38
C THR A 36 -8.83 37.27 -10.64
N MET A 37 -9.59 37.99 -11.48
CA MET A 37 -10.07 37.50 -12.78
C MET A 37 -8.90 37.17 -13.72
N ALA A 38 -7.91 38.06 -13.82
CA ALA A 38 -6.71 37.83 -14.62
C ALA A 38 -5.89 36.64 -14.09
N CYS A 39 -5.78 36.48 -12.77
CA CYS A 39 -5.14 35.33 -12.14
C CYS A 39 -5.89 34.02 -12.46
N LEU A 40 -7.24 34.00 -12.40
CA LEU A 40 -8.05 32.82 -12.73
C LEU A 40 -7.97 32.44 -14.22
N LEU A 41 -7.77 33.40 -15.12
CA LEU A 41 -7.53 33.13 -16.55
C LEU A 41 -6.16 32.45 -16.79
N THR A 42 -5.18 32.64 -15.90
CA THR A 42 -3.91 31.93 -15.99
C THR A 42 -4.00 30.55 -15.30
N ARG A 43 -3.48 29.50 -15.96
CA ARG A 43 -3.45 28.14 -15.38
C ARG A 43 -2.74 28.08 -14.02
N LYS A 44 -1.71 28.91 -13.82
CA LYS A 44 -0.99 29.01 -12.54
C LYS A 44 -1.82 29.69 -11.44
N GLY A 45 -2.52 30.78 -11.77
CA GLY A 45 -3.36 31.48 -10.80
C GLY A 45 -4.64 30.71 -10.46
N TYR A 46 -5.23 29.99 -11.42
CA TYR A 46 -6.33 29.06 -11.15
C TYR A 46 -5.92 27.97 -10.15
N ASN A 47 -4.78 27.30 -10.37
CA ASN A 47 -4.31 26.25 -9.45
C ASN A 47 -3.98 26.81 -8.05
N TRP A 48 -3.49 28.05 -7.96
CA TRP A 48 -3.18 28.70 -6.68
C TRP A 48 -4.44 29.11 -5.90
N ILE A 49 -5.47 29.61 -6.59
CA ILE A 49 -6.70 30.10 -5.96
C ILE A 49 -7.69 28.95 -5.68
N SER A 50 -7.79 27.95 -6.55
CA SER A 50 -8.76 26.86 -6.38
C SER A 50 -8.29 25.76 -5.43
N GLY A 51 -7.02 25.77 -5.01
CA GLY A 51 -6.42 24.70 -4.19
C GLY A 51 -6.29 23.36 -4.93
N TYR A 52 -6.59 23.34 -6.23
CA TYR A 52 -6.50 22.15 -7.07
C TYR A 52 -5.04 21.93 -7.49
N HIS A 53 -4.34 21.12 -6.71
CA HIS A 53 -2.96 20.72 -6.98
C HIS A 53 -2.92 19.29 -7.54
N PRO A 54 -2.93 19.11 -8.88
CA PRO A 54 -2.73 17.78 -9.45
C PRO A 54 -1.31 17.30 -9.10
N VAL A 55 -1.22 16.11 -8.52
CA VAL A 55 0.08 15.47 -8.24
C VAL A 55 0.55 14.82 -9.52
N LYS A 56 1.69 15.25 -10.05
CA LYS A 56 2.27 14.65 -11.25
C LYS A 56 3.01 13.37 -10.92
N ASP A 57 2.59 12.28 -11.55
CA ASP A 57 3.32 11.02 -11.57
C ASP A 57 4.57 11.16 -12.46
N ARG A 58 5.67 10.49 -12.09
CA ARG A 58 6.91 10.39 -12.88
C ARG A 58 6.66 9.81 -14.27
N ARG A 59 5.58 9.04 -14.44
CA ARG A 59 5.14 8.47 -15.73
C ARG A 59 4.43 9.48 -16.65
N GLY A 60 4.22 10.72 -16.20
CA GLY A 60 3.59 11.79 -16.98
C GLY A 60 2.07 11.88 -16.85
N PHE A 61 1.49 11.21 -15.86
CA PHE A 61 0.05 11.29 -15.57
C PHE A 61 -0.23 12.31 -14.45
N ASP A 62 -1.33 13.06 -14.57
CA ASP A 62 -1.83 13.92 -13.50
C ASP A 62 -2.77 13.10 -12.61
N ILE A 63 -2.43 12.91 -11.33
CA ILE A 63 -3.29 12.27 -10.33
C ILE A 63 -4.23 13.36 -9.79
N LEU A 64 -5.52 13.21 -10.07
CA LEU A 64 -6.54 14.11 -9.56
C LEU A 64 -6.73 13.89 -8.05
N PRO A 65 -6.92 14.96 -7.26
CA PRO A 65 -7.28 14.83 -5.85
C PRO A 65 -8.69 14.28 -5.66
N ASP A 66 -9.56 14.45 -6.66
CA ASP A 66 -10.91 13.90 -6.63
C ASP A 66 -10.90 12.40 -6.97
N GLY A 67 -11.42 11.59 -6.05
CA GLY A 67 -11.52 10.13 -6.18
C GLY A 67 -12.55 9.64 -7.21
N THR A 68 -12.98 10.49 -8.15
CA THR A 68 -14.06 10.22 -9.13
C THR A 68 -13.78 8.98 -9.98
N HIS A 69 -12.50 8.66 -10.21
CA HIS A 69 -12.05 7.48 -10.97
C HIS A 69 -11.28 6.46 -10.13
N GLY A 70 -11.38 6.59 -8.79
CA GLY A 70 -10.66 5.77 -7.83
C GLY A 70 -9.67 6.57 -7.00
N SER A 71 -9.63 6.28 -5.70
CA SER A 71 -8.70 6.88 -4.74
C SER A 71 -7.42 6.08 -4.56
N SER A 72 -7.26 4.98 -5.31
CA SER A 72 -6.10 4.10 -5.25
C SER A 72 -4.85 4.85 -5.69
N ARG A 73 -3.88 4.97 -4.79
CA ARG A 73 -2.56 5.53 -5.06
C ARG A 73 -1.48 4.75 -4.34
N PHE A 74 -0.24 4.96 -4.75
CA PHE A 74 0.89 4.48 -3.96
C PHE A 74 0.87 5.12 -2.57
N MET A 75 1.05 4.28 -1.57
CA MET A 75 1.10 4.69 -0.17
C MET A 75 2.41 5.43 0.09
N MET A 76 2.33 6.56 0.81
CA MET A 76 3.52 7.30 1.23
C MET A 76 4.14 6.65 2.46
N ARG A 77 5.44 6.89 2.70
CA ARG A 77 6.16 6.33 3.85
C ARG A 77 5.48 6.64 5.18
N GLU A 78 5.05 7.88 5.40
CA GLU A 78 4.36 8.30 6.64
C GLU A 78 3.05 7.53 6.87
N GLU A 79 2.35 7.16 5.80
CA GLU A 79 1.10 6.40 5.89
C GLU A 79 1.37 4.92 6.12
N MET A 80 2.44 4.42 5.50
CA MET A 80 2.93 3.07 5.72
C MET A 80 3.29 2.87 7.19
N GLU A 81 4.01 3.79 7.81
CA GLU A 81 4.40 3.70 9.23
C GLU A 81 3.21 3.79 10.21
N ARG A 82 2.08 4.39 9.79
CA ARG A 82 0.84 4.43 10.58
C ARG A 82 0.11 3.09 10.60
N VAL A 83 0.13 2.35 9.48
CA VAL A 83 -0.69 1.13 9.30
C VAL A 83 0.17 -0.14 9.41
N LEU A 84 1.39 -0.11 8.88
CA LEU A 84 2.33 -1.21 8.78
C LEU A 84 3.56 -0.94 9.66
N ASP A 85 4.37 -1.98 9.87
CA ASP A 85 5.65 -1.82 10.54
C ASP A 85 6.74 -1.75 9.48
N VAL A 86 7.53 -0.67 9.52
CA VAL A 86 8.60 -0.37 8.57
C VAL A 86 9.91 -0.26 9.32
N GLY A 87 10.94 -0.94 8.84
CA GLY A 87 12.29 -0.82 9.40
C GLY A 87 13.18 -2.01 9.08
N ARG A 88 14.20 -2.21 9.90
CA ARG A 88 15.15 -3.32 9.74
C ARG A 88 14.49 -4.65 10.07
N LEU A 89 14.93 -5.72 9.39
CA LEU A 89 14.39 -7.07 9.58
C LEU A 89 14.39 -7.54 11.05
N ASP A 90 15.39 -7.12 11.82
CA ASP A 90 15.54 -7.48 13.23
C ASP A 90 14.44 -6.89 14.12
N SER A 91 13.99 -5.67 13.80
CA SER A 91 12.95 -4.95 14.55
C SER A 91 11.53 -5.40 14.20
N LEU A 92 11.34 -6.13 13.10
CA LEU A 92 10.02 -6.53 12.63
C LEU A 92 9.59 -7.85 13.27
N SER A 93 8.37 -7.84 13.84
CA SER A 93 7.72 -9.03 14.39
C SER A 93 6.73 -9.69 13.44
N GLY A 94 6.10 -8.89 12.56
CA GLY A 94 5.06 -9.36 11.64
C GLY A 94 5.58 -10.10 10.42
N THR A 95 4.65 -10.47 9.54
CA THR A 95 4.95 -11.05 8.24
C THR A 95 5.47 -9.97 7.31
N VAL A 96 6.72 -10.10 6.89
CA VAL A 96 7.40 -9.22 5.93
C VAL A 96 6.82 -9.45 4.54
N TYR A 97 6.31 -8.39 3.94
CA TYR A 97 5.74 -8.38 2.59
C TYR A 97 6.80 -8.12 1.52
N GLY A 98 7.80 -7.30 1.85
CA GLY A 98 8.83 -6.92 0.90
C GLY A 98 9.69 -5.77 1.40
N LYS A 99 10.46 -5.19 0.48
CA LYS A 99 11.35 -4.07 0.74
C LYS A 99 10.73 -2.76 0.23
N HIS A 100 10.97 -1.68 0.95
CA HIS A 100 10.72 -0.32 0.53
C HIS A 100 12.05 0.38 0.31
N LYS A 101 12.19 1.05 -0.84
CA LYS A 101 13.34 1.88 -1.19
C LYS A 101 12.84 3.26 -1.58
N ASP A 102 13.55 4.31 -1.15
CA ASP A 102 13.24 5.69 -1.53
C ASP A 102 13.57 5.92 -3.02
N ASP A 103 14.72 5.43 -3.48
CA ASP A 103 15.05 5.30 -4.91
C ASP A 103 15.15 3.82 -5.34
N PRO A 104 14.49 3.40 -6.44
CA PRO A 104 14.67 2.05 -6.99
C PRO A 104 16.13 1.65 -7.29
N LEU A 105 17.00 2.63 -7.56
CA LEU A 105 18.43 2.41 -7.83
C LEU A 105 19.27 2.28 -6.56
N ASP A 106 18.70 2.55 -5.38
CA ASP A 106 19.42 2.41 -4.12
C ASP A 106 19.78 0.95 -3.82
N SER A 107 20.92 0.80 -3.14
CA SER A 107 21.40 -0.51 -2.72
C SER A 107 20.40 -1.20 -1.79
N ASP A 108 20.19 -2.49 -2.04
CA ASP A 108 19.37 -3.36 -1.20
C ASP A 108 19.86 -3.49 0.26
N ALA A 109 21.11 -3.10 0.54
CA ALA A 109 21.69 -3.15 1.88
C ALA A 109 21.05 -2.15 2.85
N TYR A 110 20.49 -1.05 2.34
CA TYR A 110 19.88 0.02 3.14
C TYR A 110 18.36 0.08 2.98
N ALA A 111 17.77 -0.92 2.34
CA ALA A 111 16.33 -0.98 2.14
C ALA A 111 15.62 -1.27 3.47
N ASP A 112 14.57 -0.50 3.75
CA ASP A 112 13.66 -0.82 4.83
C ASP A 112 12.76 -1.99 4.41
N TYR A 113 12.37 -2.81 5.37
CA TYR A 113 11.41 -3.89 5.17
C TYR A 113 10.04 -3.45 5.66
N VAL A 114 9.01 -3.92 4.96
CA VAL A 114 7.62 -3.64 5.29
C VAL A 114 6.99 -4.93 5.78
N ALA A 115 6.39 -4.90 6.97
CA ALA A 115 5.73 -6.05 7.56
C ALA A 115 4.31 -5.74 8.04
N SER A 116 3.54 -6.81 8.20
CA SER A 116 2.23 -6.75 8.84
C SER A 116 2.35 -6.16 10.26
N SER A 117 1.41 -5.29 10.61
CA SER A 117 1.32 -4.72 11.95
C SER A 117 -0.03 -5.03 12.57
N LYS A 118 -0.04 -5.18 13.90
CA LYS A 118 -1.30 -5.27 14.66
C LYS A 118 -2.11 -3.97 14.57
N LYS A 119 -1.47 -2.84 14.23
CA LYS A 119 -2.11 -1.53 14.03
C LYS A 119 -3.14 -1.56 12.90
N ALA A 120 -2.92 -2.38 11.85
CA ALA A 120 -3.72 -2.37 10.65
C ALA A 120 -5.12 -3.00 10.81
N GLY A 121 -5.34 -3.84 11.84
CA GLY A 121 -6.58 -4.61 11.98
C GLY A 121 -6.84 -5.60 10.84
N LEU A 122 -5.84 -5.90 10.00
CA LEU A 122 -5.97 -6.81 8.86
C LEU A 122 -6.00 -8.27 9.34
N ALA A 123 -6.78 -9.10 8.64
CA ALA A 123 -6.94 -10.53 8.95
C ALA A 123 -5.65 -11.37 8.79
N GLY A 124 -4.58 -10.79 8.25
CA GLY A 124 -3.28 -11.45 8.09
C GLY A 124 -3.14 -12.38 6.89
N SER A 125 -4.25 -12.72 6.21
CA SER A 125 -4.23 -13.50 4.97
C SER A 125 -3.57 -12.72 3.83
N LEU A 126 -2.73 -13.42 3.05
CA LEU A 126 -1.98 -12.83 1.95
C LEU A 126 -2.20 -13.64 0.66
N LEU A 127 -2.40 -12.92 -0.44
CA LEU A 127 -2.40 -13.47 -1.78
C LEU A 127 -1.16 -12.99 -2.52
N VAL A 128 -0.30 -13.93 -2.95
CA VAL A 128 0.90 -13.63 -3.74
C VAL A 128 0.71 -14.10 -5.17
N VAL A 129 0.72 -13.15 -6.11
CA VAL A 129 0.52 -13.42 -7.55
C VAL A 129 1.80 -13.11 -8.31
N GLY A 130 2.16 -13.97 -9.26
CA GLY A 130 3.30 -13.76 -10.15
C GLY A 130 3.36 -14.81 -11.24
N ALA A 131 3.95 -14.49 -12.38
CA ALA A 131 4.15 -15.43 -13.48
C ALA A 131 5.10 -16.59 -13.09
N PRO A 132 5.13 -17.70 -13.83
CA PRO A 132 6.18 -18.71 -13.68
C PRO A 132 7.57 -18.07 -13.81
N GLY A 133 8.54 -18.50 -12.99
CA GLY A 133 9.91 -17.98 -13.02
C GLY A 133 10.15 -16.65 -12.29
N THR A 134 9.12 -15.99 -11.74
CA THR A 134 9.30 -14.72 -11.00
C THR A 134 9.85 -14.89 -9.58
N GLY A 135 10.24 -16.10 -9.20
CA GLY A 135 10.83 -16.37 -7.89
C GLY A 135 9.85 -16.39 -6.72
N LYS A 136 8.56 -16.73 -6.90
CA LYS A 136 7.59 -16.81 -5.78
C LYS A 136 8.07 -17.72 -4.64
N SER A 137 8.52 -18.94 -4.94
CA SER A 137 9.01 -19.89 -3.93
C SER A 137 10.27 -19.37 -3.23
N TRP A 138 11.22 -18.85 -4.02
CA TRP A 138 12.54 -18.43 -3.51
C TRP A 138 12.51 -17.08 -2.79
N GLY A 139 11.80 -16.10 -3.35
CA GLY A 139 11.75 -14.72 -2.88
C GLY A 139 10.65 -14.44 -1.85
N PHE A 140 9.63 -15.29 -1.74
CA PHE A 140 8.56 -15.10 -0.76
C PHE A 140 8.36 -16.31 0.15
N VAL A 141 8.08 -17.50 -0.39
CA VAL A 141 7.67 -18.68 0.42
C VAL A 141 8.77 -19.12 1.41
N ARG A 142 10.01 -19.29 0.95
CA ARG A 142 11.13 -19.66 1.84
C ARG A 142 11.42 -18.60 2.91
N PRO A 143 11.53 -17.30 2.58
CA PRO A 143 11.60 -16.24 3.59
C PRO A 143 10.41 -16.23 4.56
N PHE A 144 9.21 -16.56 4.09
CA PHE A 144 8.03 -16.67 4.94
C PHE A 144 8.18 -17.82 5.96
N VAL A 145 8.68 -18.99 5.53
CA VAL A 145 8.98 -20.11 6.44
C VAL A 145 9.97 -19.69 7.53
N PHE A 146 11.06 -19.00 7.17
CA PHE A 146 12.03 -18.50 8.17
C PHE A 146 11.39 -17.55 9.19
N GLN A 147 10.43 -16.71 8.76
CA GLN A 147 9.71 -15.82 9.66
C GLN A 147 8.77 -16.60 10.61
N CYS A 148 8.08 -17.62 10.11
CA CYS A 148 7.25 -18.49 10.95
C CYS A 148 8.09 -19.23 11.99
N VAL A 149 9.27 -19.72 11.60
CA VAL A 149 10.23 -20.36 12.51
C VAL A 149 10.70 -19.39 13.60
N LYS A 150 11.05 -18.15 13.23
CA LYS A 150 11.42 -17.09 14.21
C LYS A 150 10.29 -16.85 15.22
N ARG A 151 9.03 -16.97 14.81
CA ARG A 151 7.83 -16.83 15.65
C ARG A 151 7.41 -18.13 16.37
N ARG A 152 8.09 -19.26 16.10
CA ARG A 152 7.73 -20.60 16.60
C ARG A 152 6.30 -21.01 16.23
N GLU A 153 5.87 -20.65 15.03
CA GLU A 153 4.55 -21.00 14.49
C GLU A 153 4.59 -22.39 13.84
N SER A 154 3.49 -23.14 13.90
CA SER A 154 3.30 -24.35 13.11
C SER A 154 3.11 -24.01 11.63
N ILE A 155 3.64 -24.84 10.74
CA ILE A 155 3.68 -24.57 9.30
C ILE A 155 3.10 -25.76 8.55
N VAL A 156 2.13 -25.51 7.68
CA VAL A 156 1.60 -26.50 6.73
C VAL A 156 1.84 -25.96 5.33
N LEU A 157 2.55 -26.72 4.51
CA LEU A 157 2.92 -26.32 3.15
C LEU A 157 2.39 -27.34 2.14
N THR A 158 1.78 -26.85 1.08
CA THR A 158 1.48 -27.64 -0.11
C THR A 158 2.64 -27.53 -1.08
N ASP A 159 3.41 -28.60 -1.27
CA ASP A 159 4.59 -28.62 -2.12
C ASP A 159 4.42 -29.58 -3.31
N PRO A 160 3.85 -29.13 -4.43
CA PRO A 160 3.58 -29.99 -5.58
C PRO A 160 4.84 -30.50 -6.29
N LYS A 161 6.03 -29.91 -6.01
CA LYS A 161 7.29 -30.23 -6.70
C LYS A 161 8.35 -30.82 -5.78
N ASN A 162 8.04 -31.02 -4.51
CA ASN A 162 8.98 -31.43 -3.47
C ASN A 162 10.17 -30.47 -3.25
N GLU A 163 10.12 -29.25 -3.79
CA GLU A 163 11.25 -28.30 -3.76
C GLU A 163 11.41 -27.61 -2.39
N LEU A 164 10.33 -27.49 -1.63
CA LEU A 164 10.31 -26.89 -0.30
C LEU A 164 10.73 -27.92 0.74
N TYR A 165 10.21 -29.15 0.66
CA TYR A 165 10.59 -30.22 1.58
C TYR A 165 12.08 -30.53 1.47
N GLU A 166 12.60 -30.80 0.26
CA GLU A 166 14.03 -31.11 0.05
C GLU A 166 14.96 -30.00 0.54
N SER A 167 14.55 -28.73 0.37
CA SER A 167 15.40 -27.59 0.75
C SER A 167 15.28 -27.18 2.21
N MET A 168 14.13 -27.36 2.86
CA MET A 168 13.84 -26.79 4.18
C MET A 168 13.68 -27.84 5.29
N ALA A 169 13.43 -29.12 4.98
CA ALA A 169 13.18 -30.15 6.01
C ALA A 169 14.33 -30.27 7.01
N GLY A 170 15.58 -30.35 6.53
CA GLY A 170 16.76 -30.41 7.40
C GLY A 170 16.86 -29.19 8.33
N TYR A 171 16.68 -27.98 7.77
CA TYR A 171 16.67 -26.75 8.55
C TYR A 171 15.57 -26.73 9.63
N LEU A 172 14.34 -27.14 9.29
CA LEU A 172 13.23 -27.18 10.24
C LEU A 172 13.50 -28.17 11.38
N THR A 173 14.02 -29.36 11.06
CA THR A 173 14.44 -30.36 12.06
C THR A 173 15.52 -29.81 12.99
N ASP A 174 16.53 -29.12 12.44
CA ASP A 174 17.60 -28.48 13.23
C ASP A 174 17.08 -27.38 14.17
N GLN A 175 15.98 -26.72 13.78
CA GLN A 175 15.29 -25.74 14.63
C GLN A 175 14.32 -26.39 15.64
N GLY A 176 14.27 -27.72 15.71
CA GLY A 176 13.47 -28.49 16.66
C GLY A 176 12.01 -28.74 16.24
N TYR A 177 11.69 -28.55 14.96
CA TYR A 177 10.37 -28.90 14.44
C TYR A 177 10.25 -30.41 14.19
N GLU A 178 9.07 -30.96 14.46
CA GLU A 178 8.68 -32.26 13.93
C GLU A 178 8.23 -32.09 12.48
N VAL A 179 9.06 -32.54 11.54
CA VAL A 179 8.76 -32.45 10.12
C VAL A 179 8.08 -33.74 9.67
N ARG A 180 6.88 -33.60 9.10
CA ARG A 180 6.10 -34.69 8.51
C ARG A 180 5.80 -34.38 7.05
N VAL A 181 5.77 -35.41 6.20
CA VAL A 181 5.47 -35.30 4.77
C VAL A 181 4.31 -36.19 4.39
N PHE A 182 3.24 -35.61 3.85
CA PHE A 182 2.12 -36.37 3.30
C PHE A 182 2.25 -36.46 1.78
N ASN A 183 2.92 -37.50 1.30
CA ASN A 183 3.11 -37.80 -0.11
C ASN A 183 2.07 -38.82 -0.60
N LEU A 184 1.28 -38.43 -1.59
CA LEU A 184 0.24 -39.27 -2.21
C LEU A 184 0.72 -40.00 -3.48
N LEU A 185 1.87 -39.60 -4.04
CA LEU A 185 2.42 -40.22 -5.24
C LEU A 185 3.31 -41.42 -4.87
N ASP A 186 4.16 -41.24 -3.87
CA ASP A 186 5.03 -42.28 -3.35
C ASP A 186 4.73 -42.48 -1.86
N MET A 187 3.86 -43.46 -1.59
CA MET A 187 3.38 -43.74 -0.25
C MET A 187 4.45 -44.38 0.65
N GLU A 188 5.53 -44.94 0.11
CA GLU A 188 6.62 -45.51 0.92
C GLU A 188 7.41 -44.41 1.64
N HIS A 189 7.50 -43.23 1.02
CA HIS A 189 8.18 -42.05 1.55
C HIS A 189 7.22 -41.04 2.22
N SER A 190 6.02 -41.48 2.57
CA SER A 190 4.96 -40.66 3.18
C SER A 190 4.78 -41.00 4.65
N ASP A 191 4.67 -39.97 5.49
CA ASP A 191 4.05 -40.10 6.79
C ASP A 191 2.58 -40.46 6.59
N ARG A 192 2.22 -41.66 7.03
CA ARG A 192 0.86 -42.18 6.90
C ARG A 192 -0.09 -41.35 7.75
N TRP A 193 -1.28 -41.12 7.23
CA TRP A 193 -2.37 -40.47 7.95
C TRP A 193 -3.60 -41.36 7.88
N ASP A 194 -4.29 -41.53 9.01
CA ASP A 194 -5.56 -42.25 9.12
C ASP A 194 -6.69 -41.26 9.44
N PRO A 195 -7.42 -40.78 8.43
CA PRO A 195 -8.55 -39.86 8.65
C PRO A 195 -9.73 -40.51 9.36
N ILE A 196 -9.88 -41.84 9.31
CA ILE A 196 -10.99 -42.56 9.96
C ILE A 196 -10.75 -42.59 11.47
N GLY A 197 -9.52 -42.85 11.91
CA GLY A 197 -9.15 -42.78 13.32
C GLY A 197 -9.34 -41.39 13.95
N GLU A 198 -9.24 -40.31 13.17
CA GLU A 198 -9.55 -38.94 13.65
C GLU A 198 -11.04 -38.76 13.96
N ALA A 199 -11.92 -39.52 13.30
CA ALA A 199 -13.37 -39.44 13.54
C ALA A 199 -13.77 -39.96 14.93
N ASP A 200 -12.95 -40.81 15.56
CA ASP A 200 -13.13 -41.24 16.95
C ASP A 200 -12.95 -40.06 17.92
N HIS A 201 -12.14 -39.06 17.55
CA HIS A 201 -11.86 -37.86 18.35
C HIS A 201 -12.84 -36.73 18.03
N ASP A 202 -13.25 -36.59 16.76
CA ASP A 202 -14.25 -35.62 16.34
C ASP A 202 -15.35 -36.26 15.48
N PRO A 203 -16.49 -36.63 16.09
CA PRO A 203 -17.63 -37.24 15.38
C PRO A 203 -18.20 -36.37 14.25
N ARG A 204 -17.91 -35.06 14.23
CA ARG A 204 -18.36 -34.16 13.15
C ARG A 204 -17.64 -34.41 11.83
N LEU A 205 -16.53 -35.14 11.86
CA LEU A 205 -15.79 -35.56 10.66
C LEU A 205 -16.49 -36.73 9.95
N ILE A 206 -17.31 -37.52 10.66
CA ILE A 206 -17.96 -38.72 10.11
C ILE A 206 -18.79 -38.39 8.86
N PRO A 207 -19.69 -37.37 8.85
CA PRO A 207 -20.46 -37.04 7.65
C PRO A 207 -19.58 -36.58 6.48
N VAL A 208 -18.48 -35.86 6.77
CA VAL A 208 -17.54 -35.39 5.74
C VAL A 208 -16.84 -36.58 5.10
N ILE A 209 -16.27 -37.47 5.91
CA ILE A 209 -15.58 -38.69 5.45
C ILE A 209 -16.55 -39.57 4.66
N ALA A 210 -17.76 -39.82 5.18
CA ALA A 210 -18.78 -40.60 4.50
C ALA A 210 -19.15 -39.99 3.13
N SER A 211 -19.32 -38.66 3.06
CA SER A 211 -19.62 -37.97 1.80
C SER A 211 -18.49 -38.05 0.79
N THR A 212 -17.23 -38.06 1.22
CA THR A 212 -16.06 -38.18 0.34
C THR A 212 -15.87 -39.60 -0.20
N ILE A 213 -16.22 -40.63 0.59
CA ILE A 213 -16.10 -42.04 0.18
C ILE A 213 -17.24 -42.47 -0.76
N ILE A 214 -18.45 -41.97 -0.53
CA ILE A 214 -19.65 -42.36 -1.29
C ILE A 214 -19.76 -41.62 -2.64
N ALA A 215 -19.09 -40.48 -2.80
CA ALA A 215 -19.08 -39.68 -4.03
C ALA A 215 -18.18 -40.27 -5.12
#